data_AF-A0A209BHR7-F1
#
_entry.id   AF-A0A209BHR7-F1
#
_cell.length_a   1.000
_cell.length_b   1.000
_cell.length_c   1.000
_cell.angle_alpha   90.00
_cell.angle_beta   90.00
_cell.angle_gamma   90.00
#
_symmetry.space_group_name_H-M   'P 1'
#
loop_
_entity.id
_entity.type
_entity.pdbx_description
1 polymer ?
#
loop_
_entity_poly.entity_id
_entity_poly.type
_entity_poly.pdbx_seq_one_letter_code
_entity_poly.pdbx_strand_id
1 'polypeptide(L)' 'MAPPRHPRLGRPRLLHPAATEPIPKRDGVGLSLYQVVRELQLLLAIWTGACPTCHRDMPDPAPT' A
#
# COMPACT_ATOMS: atom_id res chain seq x y z
N MET A 1 6.78 44.18 -54.63
CA MET A 1 7.79 43.42 -53.85
C MET A 1 7.07 42.75 -52.68
N ALA A 2 7.20 41.43 -52.54
CA ALA A 2 6.65 40.70 -51.39
C ALA A 2 7.73 40.52 -50.31
N PRO A 3 7.40 40.56 -49.00
CA PRO A 3 8.40 40.48 -47.95
C PRO A 3 9.00 39.07 -47.83
N PRO A 4 10.25 38.91 -47.37
CA PRO A 4 10.87 37.60 -47.15
C PRO A 4 10.09 36.83 -46.09
N ARG A 5 9.62 35.63 -46.44
CA ARG A 5 8.97 34.72 -45.48
C ARG A 5 10.05 33.96 -44.73
N HIS A 6 10.35 34.39 -43.51
CA HIS A 6 11.25 33.66 -42.63
C HIS A 6 10.71 32.24 -42.36
N PRO A 7 11.56 31.20 -42.39
CA PRO A 7 11.16 29.88 -41.95
C PRO A 7 10.89 29.96 -40.45
N ARG A 8 9.64 29.69 -40.04
CA ARG A 8 9.29 29.59 -38.63
C ARG A 8 10.12 28.46 -38.04
N LEU A 9 11.11 28.81 -37.21
CA LEU A 9 11.80 27.87 -36.32
C LEU A 9 10.72 27.05 -35.61
N GLY A 10 10.65 25.76 -35.96
CA GLY A 10 9.65 24.85 -35.44
C GLY A 10 9.71 24.86 -33.92
N ARG A 11 8.64 25.32 -33.28
CA ARG A 11 8.46 25.18 -31.83
C ARG A 11 8.69 23.70 -31.50
N PRO A 12 9.57 23.35 -30.54
CA PRO A 12 9.66 21.98 -30.07
C PRO A 12 8.27 21.56 -29.64
N ARG A 13 7.66 20.61 -30.36
CA ARG A 13 6.46 19.96 -29.86
C ARG A 13 6.93 19.18 -28.64
N LEU A 14 6.57 19.66 -27.45
CA LEU A 14 6.54 18.82 -26.26
C LEU A 14 5.68 17.61 -26.61
N LEU A 15 6.34 16.49 -26.89
CA LEU A 15 5.69 15.21 -27.00
C LEU A 15 4.99 15.01 -25.67
N HIS A 16 3.65 14.97 -25.68
CA HIS A 16 2.91 14.52 -24.52
C HIS A 16 3.46 13.13 -24.19
N PRO A 17 3.92 12.86 -22.95
CA PRO A 17 4.18 11.50 -22.53
C PRO A 17 2.91 10.71 -22.83
N ALA A 18 3.03 9.68 -23.66
CA ALA A 18 1.90 8.78 -23.88
C ALA A 18 1.47 8.29 -22.49
N ALA A 19 0.18 8.33 -22.20
CA ALA A 19 -0.41 7.79 -20.98
C ALA A 19 -0.33 6.24 -20.93
N THR A 20 0.77 5.68 -21.42
CA THR A 20 1.13 4.27 -21.47
C THR A 20 2.27 3.97 -20.49
N GLU A 21 2.56 4.87 -19.55
CA GLU A 21 3.25 4.45 -18.34
C GLU A 21 2.29 3.51 -17.59
N PRO A 22 2.63 2.22 -17.40
CA PRO A 22 1.82 1.34 -16.57
C PRO A 22 1.78 1.96 -15.19
N ILE A 23 0.61 2.45 -14.77
CA ILE A 23 0.39 2.86 -13.38
C ILE A 23 0.82 1.65 -12.55
N PRO A 24 1.86 1.75 -11.70
CA PRO A 24 2.24 0.64 -10.86
C PRO A 24 0.99 0.26 -10.09
N LYS A 25 0.55 -0.99 -10.25
CA LYS A 25 -0.55 -1.55 -9.46
C LYS A 25 -0.18 -1.22 -8.03
N ARG A 26 -0.93 -0.29 -7.43
CA ARG A 26 -0.75 0.03 -6.02
C ARG A 26 -1.03 -1.27 -5.32
N ASP A 27 0.00 -1.95 -4.86
CA ASP A 27 -0.13 -3.04 -3.91
C ASP A 27 -0.96 -2.44 -2.78
N GLY A 28 -2.23 -2.82 -2.73
CA GLY A 28 -3.17 -2.25 -1.79
C GLY A 28 -2.54 -2.42 -0.42
N VAL A 29 -2.22 -1.30 0.22
CA VAL A 29 -1.66 -1.25 1.58
C VAL A 29 -2.79 -1.59 2.55
N GLY A 30 -3.30 -2.80 2.42
CA GLY A 30 -4.43 -3.33 3.15
C GLY A 30 -4.09 -4.74 3.56
N LEU A 31 -4.26 -5.03 4.85
CA LEU A 31 -4.16 -6.39 5.34
C LEU A 31 -5.23 -7.24 4.63
N SER A 32 -4.85 -8.43 4.20
CA SER A 32 -5.84 -9.41 3.76
C SER A 32 -6.79 -9.73 4.93
N LEU A 33 -8.00 -10.18 4.63
CA LEU A 33 -8.96 -10.60 5.66
C LEU A 33 -8.32 -11.58 6.66
N TYR A 34 -7.53 -12.53 6.17
CA TYR A 34 -6.81 -13.50 7.00
C TYR A 34 -5.75 -12.85 7.88
N GLN A 35 -5.03 -11.84 7.37
CA GLN A 35 -4.08 -11.08 8.18
C GLN A 35 -4.79 -10.29 9.29
N VAL A 36 -5.94 -9.66 8.99
CA VAL A 36 -6.75 -8.97 10.00
C VAL A 36 -7.22 -9.93 11.10
N VAL A 37 -7.74 -11.10 10.73
CA VAL A 37 -8.20 -12.11 11.69
C VAL A 37 -7.05 -12.58 12.59
N ARG A 38 -5.87 -12.80 12.01
CA ARG A 38 -4.68 -13.24 12.77
C ARG A 38 -4.25 -12.18 13.80
N GLU A 39 -4.17 -10.92 13.40
CA GLU A 39 -3.78 -9.83 14.31
C GLU A 39 -4.83 -9.63 15.40
N LEU A 40 -6.12 -9.72 15.06
CA LEU A 40 -7.20 -9.62 16.04
C LEU A 40 -7.14 -10.74 17.09
N GLN A 41 -6.92 -11.99 16.66
CA GLN A 41 -6.79 -13.13 17.58
C GLN A 41 -5.61 -12.95 18.55
N LEU A 42 -4.50 -12.42 18.06
CA LEU A 42 -3.32 -12.14 18.89
C LEU A 42 -3.62 -11.07 19.94
N LEU A 43 -4.27 -9.97 19.55
CA LEU A 43 -4.65 -8.90 20.47
C LEU A 43 -5.63 -9.39 21.53
N LEU A 44 -6.63 -10.19 21.15
CA LEU A 44 -7.59 -10.77 22.07
C LEU A 44 -6.90 -11.71 23.07
N ALA A 45 -6.00 -12.58 22.61
CA ALA A 45 -5.23 -13.48 23.45
C ALA A 45 -4.39 -12.75 24.50
N ILE A 46 -3.69 -11.67 24.10
CA ILE A 46 -2.95 -10.82 25.02
C ILE A 46 -3.89 -10.22 26.07
N TRP A 47 -5.05 -9.75 25.64
CA TRP A 47 -5.99 -9.09 26.53
C TRP A 47 -6.69 -10.05 27.51
N THR A 48 -7.03 -11.25 27.07
CA THR A 48 -7.68 -12.27 27.91
C THR A 48 -6.67 -13.08 28.72
N GLY A 49 -5.37 -12.84 28.56
CA GLY A 49 -4.33 -13.66 29.18
C GLY A 49 -4.38 -15.12 28.73
N ALA A 50 -4.90 -15.41 27.53
CA ALA A 50 -5.07 -16.77 27.03
C ALA A 50 -4.23 -17.00 25.76
N CYS A 51 -3.72 -18.20 25.57
CA CYS A 51 -2.98 -18.59 24.38
C CYS A 51 -3.90 -18.62 23.13
N PRO A 52 -3.58 -17.91 22.03
CA PRO A 52 -4.44 -17.86 20.83
C PRO A 52 -4.49 -19.20 20.07
N THR A 53 -3.45 -20.02 20.22
CA THR A 53 -3.33 -21.32 19.54
C THR A 53 -4.08 -22.42 20.29
N CYS A 54 -4.07 -22.33 21.62
CA CYS A 54 -4.48 -23.42 22.50
C CYS A 54 -5.70 -23.08 23.38
N HIS A 55 -6.19 -21.84 23.31
CA HIS A 55 -7.36 -21.32 24.00
C HIS A 55 -7.39 -21.62 25.52
N ARG A 56 -6.22 -21.73 26.14
CA ARG A 56 -6.08 -21.90 27.59
C ARG A 56 -5.59 -20.61 28.21
N ASP A 57 -6.09 -20.32 29.40
CA ASP A 57 -5.59 -19.25 30.25
C ASP A 57 -4.10 -19.50 30.55
N MET A 58 -3.31 -18.42 30.51
CA MET A 58 -1.94 -18.46 31.00
C MET A 58 -1.97 -18.70 32.51
N PRO A 59 -1.08 -19.57 33.03
CA PRO A 59 -0.99 -19.76 34.46
C PRO A 59 -0.62 -18.43 35.12
N ASP A 60 -1.44 -18.03 36.10
CA ASP A 60 -1.17 -16.86 36.94
C ASP A 60 0.19 -17.08 37.63
N PRO A 61 1.16 -16.15 37.53
CA PRO A 61 2.40 -16.27 38.29
C PRO A 61 2.04 -16.33 39.78
N ALA A 62 2.26 -17.49 40.39
CA ALA A 62 2.01 -17.71 41.81
C ALA A 62 2.67 -16.59 42.63
N PRO A 63 1.96 -15.98 43.60
CA PRO A 63 2.55 -14.95 44.44
C PRO A 63 3.70 -15.55 45.25
N THR A 64 4.88 -14.95 45.10
CA THR A 64 6.11 -15.24 45.88
C THR A 64 6.02 -14.76 47.31
#